data_AF-A0A955CR21-F1
#
_entry.id   AF-A0A955CR21-F1
#
_cell.length_a   1.000
_cell.length_b   1.000
_cell.length_c   1.000
_cell.angle_alpha   90.00
_cell.angle_beta   90.00
_cell.angle_gamma   90.00
#
_symmetry.space_group_name_H-M   'P 1'
#
loop_
_entity.id
_entity.type
_entity.pdbx_description
1 polymer ?
#
loop_
_entity_poly.entity_id
_entity_poly.type
_entity_poly.pdbx_seq_one_letter_code
_entity_poly.pdbx_strand_id
1 'polypeptide(L)'
;MTHARTIGILVTITLTMLPLTGCRYIKKGDNAQAMAQRLDNAPPIALSELDHRHMLVMQAPNPGWSYGIDRDDRDREGWILYITIRRPDPGFLYTQQIVEKRLLSRVEADQPVRVMARLLDHDEKSTKDDYAPLTLRESLEP
;
A
#
# COMPACT_ATOMS: atom_id res chain seq x y z
N MET A 1 72.83 -10.79 -34.88
CA MET A 1 72.87 -12.24 -35.21
C MET A 1 72.93 -13.01 -33.90
N THR A 2 72.36 -14.22 -33.89
CA THR A 2 72.28 -15.23 -32.80
C THR A 2 70.98 -15.26 -31.98
N HIS A 3 70.16 -16.26 -32.33
CA HIS A 3 69.19 -17.11 -31.59
C HIS A 3 68.74 -16.70 -30.17
N ALA A 4 67.49 -16.93 -29.75
CA ALA A 4 66.88 -18.25 -29.69
C ALA A 4 65.34 -18.22 -29.47
N ARG A 5 64.70 -19.23 -30.06
CA ARG A 5 63.34 -19.73 -29.78
C ARG A 5 63.20 -20.11 -28.31
N THR A 6 61.98 -20.14 -27.74
CA THR A 6 61.52 -21.19 -26.80
C THR A 6 60.04 -21.05 -26.41
N ILE A 7 59.25 -22.04 -26.88
CA ILE A 7 58.25 -22.85 -26.16
C ILE A 7 57.01 -22.15 -25.57
N GLY A 8 55.88 -22.47 -26.20
CA GLY A 8 54.54 -22.14 -25.73
C GLY A 8 54.09 -22.96 -24.52
N ILE A 9 53.14 -22.37 -23.79
CA ILE A 9 52.37 -23.02 -22.74
C ILE A 9 50.91 -22.86 -23.14
N LEU A 10 50.30 -23.97 -23.53
CA LEU A 10 48.88 -24.08 -23.83
C LEU A 10 48.15 -24.22 -22.48
N VAL A 11 47.58 -23.12 -21.98
CA VAL A 11 46.77 -23.14 -20.75
C VAL A 11 45.33 -23.44 -21.15
N THR A 12 44.92 -24.68 -20.97
CA THR A 12 43.53 -25.13 -21.16
C THR A 12 42.70 -24.66 -19.97
N ILE A 13 42.07 -23.49 -20.08
CA ILE A 13 41.10 -22.97 -19.11
C ILE A 13 39.76 -23.70 -19.36
N THR A 14 39.45 -24.68 -18.53
CA THR A 14 38.14 -25.31 -18.45
C THR A 14 37.14 -24.31 -17.86
N LEU A 15 36.34 -23.70 -18.74
CA LEU A 15 35.25 -22.79 -18.41
C LEU A 15 34.08 -23.59 -17.81
N THR A 16 34.06 -23.71 -16.49
CA THR A 16 32.93 -24.27 -15.74
C THR A 16 31.74 -23.31 -15.80
N MET A 17 30.76 -23.62 -16.64
CA MET A 17 29.43 -23.00 -16.63
C MET A 17 28.75 -23.29 -15.28
N LEU A 18 28.73 -22.31 -14.39
CA LEU A 18 27.84 -22.29 -13.23
C LEU A 18 26.43 -21.93 -13.70
N PRO A 19 25.43 -22.83 -13.60
CA PRO A 19 24.04 -22.43 -13.78
C PRO A 19 23.69 -21.46 -12.67
N LEU A 20 23.41 -20.21 -13.06
CA LEU A 20 22.86 -19.17 -12.20
C LEU A 20 21.54 -19.69 -11.63
N THR A 21 21.58 -20.26 -10.43
CA THR A 21 20.42 -20.49 -9.58
C THR A 21 19.74 -19.15 -9.35
N GLY A 22 18.64 -18.93 -10.05
CA GLY A 22 17.81 -17.74 -9.91
C GLY A 22 17.32 -17.60 -8.47
N CYS A 23 17.82 -16.58 -7.78
CA CYS A 23 17.22 -16.11 -6.55
C CYS A 23 15.78 -15.70 -6.86
N ARG A 24 14.81 -16.51 -6.46
CA ARG A 24 13.39 -16.15 -6.49
C ARG A 24 13.17 -15.10 -5.40
N TYR A 25 13.47 -13.85 -5.74
CA TYR A 25 13.26 -12.69 -4.88
C TYR A 25 11.75 -12.48 -4.73
N ILE A 26 11.18 -12.97 -3.63
CA ILE A 26 9.78 -12.78 -3.29
C ILE A 26 9.61 -11.29 -2.95
N LYS A 27 8.99 -10.57 -3.90
CA LYS A 27 8.91 -9.12 -4.00
C LYS A 27 7.80 -8.59 -3.08
N LYS A 28 8.04 -8.58 -1.76
CA LYS A 28 7.09 -8.02 -0.77
C LYS A 28 6.78 -6.53 -1.04
N GLY A 29 7.66 -5.82 -1.75
CA GLY A 29 7.47 -4.41 -2.13
C GLY A 29 6.52 -4.17 -3.32
N ASP A 30 6.31 -5.15 -4.20
CA ASP A 30 5.50 -4.93 -5.42
C ASP A 30 4.02 -4.72 -5.08
N ASN A 31 3.49 -5.50 -4.15
CA ASN A 31 2.07 -5.40 -3.76
C ASN A 31 1.76 -4.05 -3.11
N ALA A 32 2.66 -3.55 -2.25
CA ALA A 32 2.47 -2.26 -1.59
C ALA A 32 2.51 -1.11 -2.61
N GLN A 33 3.40 -1.16 -3.60
CA GLN A 33 3.47 -0.13 -4.64
C GLN A 33 2.25 -0.17 -5.56
N ALA A 34 1.80 -1.35 -5.97
CA ALA A 34 0.58 -1.51 -6.75
C ALA A 34 -0.65 -1.01 -5.97
N MET A 35 -0.73 -1.30 -4.67
CA MET A 35 -1.81 -0.81 -3.82
C MET A 35 -1.76 0.71 -3.66
N ALA A 36 -0.58 1.31 -3.51
CA ALA A 36 -0.42 2.78 -3.48
C ALA A 36 -0.98 3.43 -4.76
N GLN A 37 -0.67 2.86 -5.93
CA GLN A 37 -1.24 3.34 -7.20
C GLN A 37 -2.76 3.16 -7.29
N ARG A 38 -3.32 2.10 -6.70
CA ARG A 38 -4.78 1.95 -6.61
C ARG A 38 -5.39 3.04 -5.74
N LEU A 39 -4.76 3.36 -4.60
CA LEU A 39 -5.21 4.39 -3.67
C LEU A 39 -5.24 5.80 -4.27
N ASP A 40 -4.50 6.08 -5.34
CA ASP A 40 -4.63 7.34 -6.09
C ASP A 40 -6.05 7.55 -6.65
N ASN A 41 -6.82 6.46 -6.82
CA ASN A 41 -8.22 6.48 -7.26
C ASN A 41 -9.22 6.34 -6.11
N ALA A 42 -8.75 6.29 -4.86
CA ALA A 42 -9.64 6.28 -3.69
C ALA A 42 -10.15 7.70 -3.41
N PRO A 43 -11.34 7.84 -2.82
CA PRO A 43 -11.81 9.13 -2.36
C PRO A 43 -10.84 9.73 -1.31
N PRO A 44 -10.67 11.06 -1.27
CA PRO A 44 -9.77 11.69 -0.32
C PRO A 44 -10.27 11.47 1.11
N ILE A 45 -9.32 11.21 2.01
CA ILE A 45 -9.56 11.03 3.45
C ILE A 45 -8.75 12.07 4.21
N ALA A 46 -9.38 12.74 5.17
CA ALA A 46 -8.71 13.58 6.15
C ALA A 46 -8.81 12.98 7.55
N LEU A 47 -7.90 13.43 8.41
CA LEU A 47 -7.92 13.15 9.84
C LEU A 47 -8.57 14.33 10.57
N SER A 48 -9.49 14.01 11.45
CA SER A 48 -10.21 14.94 12.31
C SER A 48 -10.24 14.39 13.73
N GLU A 49 -10.82 15.14 14.66
CA GLU A 49 -11.00 14.74 16.05
C GLU A 49 -12.48 14.78 16.42
N LEU A 50 -12.94 13.78 17.15
CA LEU A 50 -14.26 13.77 17.78
C LEU A 50 -14.16 13.08 19.14
N ASP A 51 -14.61 13.75 20.20
CA ASP A 51 -14.58 13.24 21.57
C ASP A 51 -13.20 12.71 21.98
N HIS A 52 -12.14 13.50 21.73
CA HIS A 52 -10.74 13.13 22.01
C HIS A 52 -10.24 11.87 21.29
N ARG A 53 -10.88 11.47 20.19
CA ARG A 53 -10.46 10.34 19.37
C ARG A 53 -10.24 10.75 17.94
N HIS A 54 -9.31 10.06 17.27
CA HIS A 54 -9.08 10.22 15.84
C HIS A 54 -10.32 9.81 15.05
N MET A 55 -10.77 10.66 14.14
CA MET A 55 -11.86 10.40 13.22
C MET A 55 -11.34 10.53 11.79
N LEU A 56 -11.46 9.45 11.01
CA LEU A 56 -11.18 9.50 9.58
C LEU A 56 -12.43 9.97 8.85
N VAL A 57 -12.29 10.97 8.00
CA VAL A 57 -13.40 11.55 7.23
C VAL A 57 -13.11 11.38 5.74
N MET A 58 -13.99 10.67 5.03
CA MET A 58 -13.87 10.41 3.60
C MET A 58 -14.92 11.22 2.81
N GLN A 59 -14.49 11.98 1.80
CA GLN A 59 -15.41 12.63 0.84
C GLN A 59 -15.63 11.73 -0.37
N ALA A 60 -16.63 10.85 -0.30
CA ALA A 60 -16.95 9.92 -1.37
C ALA A 60 -17.74 10.61 -2.49
N PRO A 61 -17.46 10.33 -3.78
CA PRO A 61 -18.19 10.95 -4.89
C PRO A 61 -19.65 10.48 -5.02
N ASN A 62 -20.02 9.38 -4.35
CA ASN A 62 -21.36 8.83 -4.28
C ASN A 62 -21.50 7.94 -3.03
N PRO A 63 -22.74 7.61 -2.59
CA PRO A 63 -22.96 6.83 -1.37
C PRO A 63 -22.56 5.35 -1.45
N GLY A 64 -22.27 4.83 -2.65
CA GLY A 64 -21.90 3.43 -2.85
C GLY A 64 -20.50 3.06 -2.34
N TRP A 65 -19.62 4.05 -2.18
CA TRP A 65 -18.31 3.83 -1.56
C TRP A 65 -18.46 3.42 -0.10
N SER A 66 -17.62 2.51 0.38
CA SER A 66 -17.57 2.16 1.81
C SER A 66 -16.14 2.06 2.29
N TYR A 67 -15.94 2.22 3.60
CA TYR A 67 -14.65 2.03 4.24
C TYR A 67 -14.81 1.69 5.71
N GLY A 68 -13.80 1.01 6.29
CA GLY A 68 -13.82 0.55 7.67
C GLY A 68 -12.42 0.26 8.20
N ILE A 69 -12.27 0.25 9.53
CA ILE A 69 -11.02 -0.13 10.20
C ILE A 69 -11.02 -1.66 10.28
N ASP A 70 -10.02 -2.28 9.65
CA ASP A 70 -9.80 -3.72 9.74
C ASP A 70 -9.14 -4.10 11.07
N ARG A 71 -8.14 -3.32 11.46
CA ARG A 71 -7.39 -3.46 12.72
C ARG A 71 -6.61 -2.18 13.03
N ASP A 72 -6.22 -2.06 14.29
CA ASP A 72 -5.24 -1.12 14.79
C ASP A 72 -4.05 -1.90 15.36
N ASP A 73 -2.83 -1.40 15.12
CA ASP A 73 -1.60 -1.90 15.75
C ASP A 73 -0.83 -0.73 16.37
N ARG A 74 0.05 -1.05 17.32
CA ARG A 74 0.95 -0.08 17.94
C ARG A 74 2.40 -0.41 17.62
N ASP A 75 3.17 0.59 17.22
CA ASP A 75 4.60 0.48 17.00
C ASP A 75 5.39 1.49 17.86
N ARG A 76 6.66 1.72 17.52
CA ARG A 76 7.53 2.66 18.25
C ARG A 76 7.20 4.13 17.99
N GLU A 77 6.57 4.44 16.87
CA GLU A 77 6.28 5.81 16.41
C GLU A 77 4.85 6.23 16.75
N GLY A 78 3.94 5.28 16.99
CA GLY A 78 2.56 5.55 17.37
C GLY A 78 1.62 4.40 17.07
N TRP A 79 0.39 4.75 16.69
CA TRP A 79 -0.60 3.81 16.22
C TRP A 79 -0.62 3.73 14.69
N ILE A 80 -0.91 2.54 14.19
CA ILE A 80 -1.17 2.28 12.79
C ILE A 80 -2.62 1.82 12.65
N LEU A 81 -3.41 2.59 11.91
CA LEU A 81 -4.77 2.18 11.53
C LEU A 81 -4.72 1.51 10.16
N TYR A 82 -5.18 0.27 10.09
CA TYR A 82 -5.36 -0.44 8.84
C TYR A 82 -6.82 -0.32 8.41
N ILE A 83 -7.05 0.29 7.25
CA ILE A 83 -8.39 0.50 6.71
C ILE A 83 -8.57 -0.18 5.36
N THR A 84 -9.79 -0.62 5.11
CA THR A 84 -10.25 -1.02 3.78
C THR A 84 -11.14 0.07 3.21
N ILE A 85 -10.87 0.47 1.98
CA ILE A 85 -11.77 1.27 1.15
C ILE A 85 -12.32 0.33 0.07
N ARG A 86 -13.63 0.35 -0.16
CA ARG A 86 -14.30 -0.46 -1.17
C ARG A 86 -15.02 0.41 -2.18
N ARG A 87 -14.83 0.07 -3.45
CA ARG A 87 -15.57 0.67 -4.56
C ARG A 87 -17.07 0.32 -4.49
N PRO A 88 -17.93 1.17 -5.06
CA PRO A 88 -19.34 0.87 -5.23
C PRO A 88 -19.58 -0.42 -6.01
N ASP A 89 -20.72 -1.06 -5.77
CA ASP A 89 -21.17 -2.22 -6.55
C ASP A 89 -21.55 -1.77 -7.98
N PRO A 90 -20.89 -2.26 -9.03
CA PRO A 90 -21.22 -1.87 -10.41
C PRO A 90 -22.62 -2.31 -10.85
N GLY A 91 -23.28 -3.22 -10.12
CA GLY A 91 -24.66 -3.66 -10.37
C GLY A 91 -25.75 -2.67 -9.96
N PHE A 92 -25.39 -1.59 -9.25
CA PHE A 92 -26.34 -0.57 -8.79
C PHE A 92 -26.05 0.81 -9.38
N LEU A 93 -27.11 1.59 -9.55
CA LEU A 93 -27.01 3.00 -9.88
C LEU A 93 -27.01 3.84 -8.60
N TYR A 94 -25.94 4.60 -8.41
CA TYR A 94 -25.80 5.53 -7.29
C TYR A 94 -26.04 6.96 -7.73
N THR A 95 -26.72 7.73 -6.90
CA THR A 95 -26.81 9.18 -7.02
C THR A 95 -25.41 9.81 -7.01
N GLN A 96 -25.15 10.66 -8.00
CA GLN A 96 -23.87 11.38 -8.15
C GLN A 96 -23.85 12.59 -7.22
N GLN A 97 -23.75 12.33 -5.92
CA GLN A 97 -23.67 13.33 -4.88
C GLN A 97 -22.50 13.02 -3.96
N ILE A 98 -21.66 14.03 -3.71
CA ILE A 98 -20.58 13.92 -2.74
C ILE A 98 -21.20 13.69 -1.35
N VAL A 99 -20.75 12.64 -0.68
CA VAL A 99 -21.16 12.33 0.69
C VAL A 99 -19.97 12.19 1.60
N GLU A 100 -20.12 12.72 2.80
CA GLU A 100 -19.16 12.54 3.86
C GLU A 100 -19.41 11.23 4.59
N LYS A 101 -18.38 10.41 4.72
CA LYS A 101 -18.40 9.23 5.59
C LYS A 101 -17.40 9.45 6.72
N ARG A 102 -17.80 9.07 7.94
CA ARG A 102 -17.02 9.25 9.16
C ARG A 102 -16.75 7.92 9.81
N LEU A 103 -15.52 7.73 10.29
CA LEU A 103 -15.07 6.50 10.91
C LEU A 103 -14.25 6.86 12.14
N LEU A 104 -14.82 6.60 13.31
CA LEU A 104 -14.20 6.92 14.59
C LEU A 104 -13.25 5.79 15.01
N SER A 105 -12.01 6.15 15.30
CA SER A 105 -10.99 5.26 15.83
C SER A 105 -11.21 5.00 17.32
N ARG A 106 -10.56 3.95 17.83
CA ARG A 106 -10.38 3.72 19.28
C ARG A 106 -9.13 4.41 19.83
N VAL A 107 -8.32 5.00 18.96
CA VAL A 107 -7.07 5.68 19.32
C VAL A 107 -7.39 7.12 19.75
N GLU A 108 -6.85 7.49 20.91
CA GLU A 108 -6.96 8.85 21.47
C GLU A 108 -6.27 9.87 20.54
N ALA A 109 -6.83 11.06 20.45
CA ALA A 109 -6.41 12.12 19.53
C ALA A 109 -5.01 12.68 19.85
N ASP A 110 -4.58 12.55 21.10
CA ASP A 110 -3.24 12.95 21.56
C ASP A 110 -2.14 11.95 21.17
N GLN A 111 -2.51 10.77 20.65
CA GLN A 111 -1.57 9.75 20.22
C GLN A 111 -1.30 9.87 18.71
N PRO A 112 -0.03 9.86 18.26
CA PRO A 112 0.27 9.94 16.84
C PRO A 112 -0.27 8.73 16.10
N VAL A 113 -0.86 8.97 14.92
CA VAL A 113 -1.47 7.92 14.10
C VAL A 113 -0.96 7.97 12.66
N ARG A 114 -0.73 6.80 12.08
CA ARG A 114 -0.49 6.60 10.65
C ARG A 114 -1.58 5.72 10.08
N VAL A 115 -1.98 5.99 8.85
CA VAL A 115 -3.07 5.23 8.19
C VAL A 115 -2.48 4.42 7.04
N MET A 116 -2.70 3.12 7.12
CA MET A 116 -2.43 2.16 6.06
C MET A 116 -3.76 1.78 5.44
N ALA A 117 -3.89 1.88 4.13
CA ALA A 117 -5.12 1.60 3.43
C ALA A 117 -4.94 0.53 2.37
N ARG A 118 -6.05 -0.11 2.01
CA ARG A 118 -6.18 -0.89 0.79
C ARG A 118 -7.46 -0.49 0.07
N LEU A 119 -7.40 -0.43 -1.25
CA LEU A 119 -8.56 -0.23 -2.11
C LEU A 119 -8.95 -1.57 -2.74
N LEU A 120 -10.20 -1.97 -2.52
CA LEU A 120 -10.77 -3.19 -3.06
C LEU A 120 -11.94 -2.86 -3.99
N ASP A 121 -12.13 -3.66 -5.03
CA ASP A 121 -13.40 -3.69 -5.75
C ASP A 121 -14.51 -4.30 -4.86
N HIS A 122 -15.77 -4.14 -5.25
CA HIS A 122 -16.93 -4.54 -4.43
C HIS A 122 -16.83 -5.99 -3.93
N ASP A 123 -16.66 -6.93 -4.86
CA ASP A 123 -16.59 -8.37 -4.60
C ASP A 123 -15.18 -8.90 -4.33
N GLU A 124 -14.17 -8.00 -4.30
CA GLU A 124 -12.79 -8.42 -4.12
C GLU A 124 -12.56 -8.89 -2.67
N LYS A 125 -12.12 -10.14 -2.55
CA LYS A 125 -11.67 -10.69 -1.28
C LYS A 125 -10.26 -10.18 -1.01
N SER A 126 -10.03 -9.73 0.22
CA SER A 126 -8.71 -9.26 0.59
C SER A 126 -7.80 -10.40 0.99
N THR A 127 -6.51 -10.28 0.66
CA THR A 127 -5.47 -10.96 1.42
C THR A 127 -5.09 -10.13 2.65
N LYS A 128 -4.43 -10.74 3.64
CA LYS A 128 -4.19 -10.12 4.95
C LYS A 128 -3.19 -8.96 4.90
N ASP A 129 -2.36 -8.86 3.86
CA ASP A 129 -1.15 -8.03 3.88
C ASP A 129 -1.05 -7.00 2.74
N ASP A 130 -2.12 -6.79 1.96
CA ASP A 130 -2.12 -5.87 0.82
C ASP A 130 -2.46 -4.42 1.23
N TYR A 131 -1.68 -3.83 2.14
CA TYR A 131 -1.84 -2.42 2.54
C TYR A 131 -0.71 -1.54 2.03
N ALA A 132 -1.03 -0.28 1.78
CA ALA A 132 -0.06 0.77 1.46
C ALA A 132 -0.30 2.02 2.34
N PRO A 133 0.72 2.85 2.58
CA PRO A 133 0.54 4.12 3.29
C PRO A 133 -0.49 4.99 2.56
N LEU A 134 -1.42 5.56 3.33
CA LEU A 134 -2.39 6.51 2.83
C LEU A 134 -1.93 7.95 3.10
N THR A 135 -1.88 8.77 2.06
CA THR A 135 -1.67 10.21 2.20
C THR A 135 -2.96 10.86 2.67
N LEU A 136 -2.98 11.29 3.94
CA LEU A 136 -4.10 12.03 4.51
C LEU A 136 -4.11 13.48 4.02
N ARG A 137 -5.31 14.05 3.85
CA ARG A 137 -5.49 15.49 3.61
C ARG A 137 -5.52 16.22 4.95
N GLU A 138 -4.91 17.41 4.99
CA GLU A 138 -4.85 18.25 6.20
C GLU A 138 -6.22 18.83 6.57
N SER A 139 -7.05 19.12 5.57
CA SER A 139 -8.44 19.56 5.73
C SER A 139 -9.24 19.19 4.48
N LEU A 140 -10.53 18.95 4.66
CA LEU A 140 -11.50 18.83 3.56
C LEU A 140 -12.25 20.15 3.52
N GLU A 141 -11.61 21.21 3.02
CA GLU A 141 -12.34 22.44 2.73
C GLU A 141 -13.33 22.17 1.58
N PRO A 142 -14.59 22.61 1.70
CA PRO A 142 -15.60 22.47 0.65
C PRO A 142 -15.30 23.34 -0.58
#